data_AF-A0A6D2IEW6-F1
#
_entry.id   AF-A0A6D2IEW6-F1
#
_cell.length_a   1.000
_cell.length_b   1.000
_cell.length_c   1.000
_cell.angle_alpha   90.00
_cell.angle_beta   90.00
_cell.angle_gamma   90.00
#
_symmetry.space_group_name_H-M   'P 1'
#
loop_
_entity.id
_entity.type
_entity.pdbx_description
1 polymer ?
#
loop_
_entity_poly.entity_id
_entity_poly.type
_entity_poly.pdbx_seq_one_letter_code
_entity_poly.pdbx_strand_id
1 'polypeptide(L)'
;MAGKMEDISDVEGTDSSGKKSFRIEDFSVVVEGGRIGDIYEDMYEDIKKKQDLTCRERSTMVFWNVIKCPIPPDALPGVKPTIRSALCGMGLHGPLRIYAYGDESLLDKRDVFRKAGISYFVERAQDYGDMELEVILFAEQTFGRPADIMVIPKPDQDSELHRVLKCMQSRDHDVLLVNTPVGDSGDQFLESLESAVACPRGLDGEAEPITKPECACDYS
;
A
#
# COMPACT_ATOMS: atom_id res chain seq x y z
N MET A 1 41.01 -76.02 33.76
CA MET A 1 39.80 -75.46 34.39
C MET A 1 38.65 -75.74 33.46
N ALA A 2 37.64 -76.44 33.98
CA ALA A 2 36.50 -76.95 33.25
C ALA A 2 35.23 -76.21 33.70
N GLY A 3 34.28 -76.08 32.77
CA GLY A 3 32.87 -75.73 32.98
C GLY A 3 32.54 -74.25 32.75
N LYS A 4 31.39 -73.85 32.19
CA LYS A 4 30.22 -74.51 31.54
C LYS A 4 29.34 -73.33 31.05
N MET A 5 28.93 -73.24 29.77
CA MET A 5 27.57 -73.48 29.23
C MET A 5 26.47 -72.65 29.94
N GLU A 6 25.74 -71.75 29.28
CA GLU A 6 24.41 -71.93 28.61
C GLU A 6 23.70 -70.54 28.72
N ASP A 7 22.70 -70.09 27.96
CA ASP A 7 22.02 -70.47 26.72
C ASP A 7 21.12 -69.28 26.29
N ILE A 8 20.57 -69.42 25.09
CA ILE A 8 19.68 -68.62 24.24
C ILE A 8 18.43 -67.99 24.92
N SER A 9 18.04 -66.77 24.50
CA SER A 9 16.67 -66.51 23.96
C SER A 9 16.54 -65.12 23.31
N ASP A 10 16.03 -65.16 22.08
CA ASP A 10 15.48 -64.05 21.30
C ASP A 10 14.20 -63.50 21.92
N VAL A 11 13.97 -62.18 21.84
CA VAL A 11 12.64 -61.62 21.54
C VAL A 11 12.80 -60.33 20.73
N GLU A 12 12.36 -60.40 19.47
CA GLU A 12 12.04 -59.24 18.61
C GLU A 12 10.93 -58.40 19.23
N GLY A 13 11.05 -57.08 19.09
CA GLY A 13 10.00 -56.12 19.38
C GLY A 13 10.23 -54.82 18.61
N THR A 14 9.82 -54.82 17.34
CA THR A 14 9.50 -53.62 16.57
C THR A 14 8.46 -52.78 17.33
N ASP A 15 8.65 -51.47 17.49
CA ASP A 15 8.04 -50.50 16.58
C ASP A 15 8.46 -49.05 16.85
N SER A 16 8.35 -48.30 15.76
CA SER A 16 8.76 -46.92 15.52
C SER A 16 7.78 -45.89 16.10
N SER A 17 8.27 -44.89 16.86
CA SER A 17 7.72 -43.52 16.96
C SER A 17 8.38 -42.69 18.07
N GLY A 18 9.68 -42.43 17.96
CA GLY A 18 10.39 -41.53 18.86
C GLY A 18 10.37 -40.08 18.36
N LYS A 19 9.42 -39.27 18.82
CA LYS A 19 9.43 -37.80 18.68
C LYS A 19 10.79 -37.25 19.13
N LYS A 20 11.59 -36.69 18.21
CA LYS A 20 12.72 -35.83 18.58
C LYS A 20 12.16 -34.51 19.11
N SER A 21 12.06 -34.43 20.42
CA SER A 21 11.96 -33.19 21.16
C SER A 21 13.19 -32.35 20.86
N PHE A 22 13.03 -31.28 20.07
CA PHE A 22 14.04 -30.24 19.97
C PHE A 22 13.96 -29.42 21.26
N ARG A 23 14.95 -29.60 22.14
CA ARG A 23 15.19 -28.71 23.27
C ARG A 23 15.58 -27.36 22.71
N ILE A 24 14.74 -26.35 22.93
CA ILE A 24 15.09 -24.94 22.71
C ILE A 24 16.05 -24.59 23.84
N GLU A 25 17.30 -24.27 23.49
CA GLU A 25 18.24 -23.71 24.45
C GLU A 25 17.85 -22.27 24.78
N ASP A 26 17.84 -21.99 26.08
CA ASP A 26 17.45 -20.74 26.70
C ASP A 26 18.60 -19.72 26.54
N PHE A 27 18.41 -18.74 25.65
CA PHE A 27 19.36 -17.65 25.38
C PHE A 27 19.11 -16.42 26.27
N SER A 28 18.68 -16.61 27.53
CA SER A 28 18.33 -15.50 28.43
C SER A 28 19.49 -14.79 29.12
N VAL A 29 20.76 -15.14 28.86
CA VAL A 29 21.92 -14.40 29.40
C VAL A 29 23.10 -14.64 28.43
N VAL A 30 23.71 -13.66 27.75
CA VAL A 30 24.30 -12.40 28.19
C VAL A 30 24.38 -11.46 26.99
N VAL A 31 23.81 -10.25 27.09
CA VAL A 31 24.32 -9.07 26.37
C VAL A 31 24.55 -8.00 27.42
N GLU A 32 25.82 -7.81 27.78
CA GLU A 32 26.27 -6.61 28.49
C GLU A 32 25.98 -5.39 27.61
N GLY A 33 25.20 -4.44 28.14
CA GLY A 33 25.14 -3.08 27.62
C GLY A 33 24.11 -2.81 26.52
N GLY A 34 22.83 -2.93 26.83
CA GLY A 34 21.76 -2.30 26.06
C GLY A 34 20.47 -2.34 26.86
N ARG A 35 19.95 -1.20 27.31
CA ARG A 35 18.65 -1.12 27.98
C ARG A 35 17.56 -1.50 26.97
N ILE A 36 17.10 -2.75 27.06
CA ILE A 36 15.99 -3.29 26.27
C ILE A 36 14.66 -2.58 26.61
N GLY A 37 14.57 -1.84 27.71
CA GLY A 37 13.36 -1.10 28.11
C GLY A 37 13.05 0.13 27.25
N ASP A 38 14.07 0.80 26.70
CA ASP A 38 13.88 2.12 26.07
C ASP A 38 13.41 1.98 24.60
N ILE A 39 13.72 0.85 23.95
CA ILE A 39 13.34 0.58 22.55
C ILE A 39 11.86 0.19 22.41
N TYR A 40 11.28 -0.44 23.44
CA TYR A 40 9.86 -0.83 23.40
C TYR A 40 8.92 0.34 23.71
N GLU A 41 9.30 1.25 24.61
CA GLU A 41 8.53 2.47 24.92
C GLU A 41 8.51 3.44 23.72
N ASP A 42 9.66 3.73 23.12
CA ASP A 42 9.72 4.59 21.92
C ASP A 42 8.93 3.97 20.74
N MET A 43 8.98 2.66 20.57
CA MET A 43 8.18 1.96 19.57
C MET A 43 6.68 2.02 19.90
N TYR A 44 6.27 1.94 21.17
CA TYR A 44 4.87 1.99 21.60
C TYR A 44 4.29 3.41 21.52
N GLU A 45 5.09 4.43 21.82
CA GLU A 45 4.71 5.85 21.67
C GLU A 45 4.73 6.30 20.21
N ASP A 46 5.61 5.76 19.36
CA ASP A 46 5.52 5.93 17.91
C ASP A 46 4.33 5.16 17.31
N ILE A 47 3.94 4.01 17.88
CA ILE A 47 2.70 3.31 17.53
C ILE A 47 1.46 4.11 17.96
N LYS A 48 1.48 4.80 19.10
CA LYS A 48 0.42 5.74 19.48
C LYS A 48 0.40 6.99 18.60
N LYS A 49 1.54 7.58 18.27
CA LYS A 49 1.62 8.72 17.34
C LYS A 49 1.13 8.39 15.92
N LYS A 50 1.20 7.12 15.49
CA LYS A 50 0.62 6.66 14.22
C LYS A 50 -0.91 6.71 14.19
N GLN A 51 -1.57 6.60 15.34
CA GLN A 51 -3.03 6.74 15.46
C GLN A 51 -3.51 8.21 15.40
N ASP A 52 -2.60 9.17 15.56
CA ASP A 52 -2.91 10.60 15.75
C ASP A 52 -2.31 11.54 14.67
N LEU A 53 -1.98 11.05 13.46
CA LEU A 53 -1.81 12.00 12.36
C LEU A 53 -3.16 12.65 12.10
N THR A 54 -3.22 13.98 12.31
CA THR A 54 -4.43 14.72 11.97
C THR A 54 -4.74 14.46 10.49
N CYS A 55 -6.01 14.41 10.11
CA CYS A 55 -6.40 14.19 8.70
C CYS A 55 -5.76 15.19 7.72
N ARG A 56 -5.22 16.31 8.22
CA ARG A 56 -4.50 17.34 7.47
C ARG A 56 -3.01 17.02 7.24
N GLU A 57 -2.41 16.11 8.00
CA GLU A 57 -0.98 15.77 7.93
C GLU A 57 -0.70 14.57 7.03
N ARG A 58 -1.69 13.70 6.85
CA ARG A 58 -1.57 12.53 5.97
C ARG A 58 -1.70 12.95 4.51
N SER A 59 -0.62 12.81 3.74
CA SER A 59 -0.64 13.20 2.33
C SER A 59 -1.32 12.13 1.48
N THR A 60 -2.16 12.56 0.54
CA THR A 60 -2.75 11.70 -0.48
C THR A 60 -1.96 11.79 -1.78
N MET A 61 -1.57 10.64 -2.30
CA MET A 61 -0.80 10.51 -3.54
C MET A 61 -1.58 9.66 -4.54
N VAL A 62 -1.82 10.23 -5.72
CA VAL A 62 -2.55 9.58 -6.80
C VAL A 62 -1.55 9.20 -7.90
N PHE A 63 -1.48 7.91 -8.20
CA PHE A 63 -0.70 7.35 -9.30
C PHE A 63 -1.67 6.96 -10.41
N TRP A 64 -1.57 7.64 -11.56
CA TRP A 64 -2.53 7.50 -12.66
C TRP A 64 -1.81 7.06 -13.94
N ASN A 65 -2.06 5.83 -14.39
CA ASN A 65 -1.65 5.37 -15.71
C ASN A 65 -2.62 5.91 -16.77
N VAL A 66 -2.22 6.99 -17.46
CA VAL A 66 -3.05 7.65 -18.48
C VAL A 66 -2.96 7.00 -19.86
N ILE A 67 -2.08 6.00 -20.05
CA ILE A 67 -2.13 5.12 -21.22
C ILE A 67 -3.34 4.18 -21.12
N LYS A 68 -3.52 3.53 -19.97
CA LYS A 68 -4.66 2.63 -19.73
C LYS A 68 -5.96 3.38 -19.44
N CYS A 69 -5.86 4.54 -18.79
CA CYS A 69 -7.01 5.34 -18.35
C CYS A 69 -6.82 6.81 -18.77
N PRO A 70 -7.01 7.15 -20.05
CA PRO A 70 -6.76 8.49 -20.56
C PRO A 70 -7.70 9.52 -19.94
N ILE A 71 -7.19 10.75 -19.79
CA ILE A 71 -7.96 11.90 -19.31
C ILE A 71 -8.38 12.76 -20.50
N PRO A 72 -9.69 13.01 -20.71
CA PRO A 72 -10.15 13.95 -21.71
C PRO A 72 -9.55 15.35 -21.50
N PRO A 73 -9.06 16.04 -22.56
CA PRO A 73 -8.43 17.35 -22.42
C PRO A 73 -9.33 18.42 -21.79
N ASP A 74 -10.63 18.36 -22.04
CA ASP A 74 -11.68 19.22 -21.49
C ASP A 74 -11.97 18.92 -20.00
N ALA A 75 -11.77 17.67 -19.55
CA ALA A 75 -11.88 17.30 -18.14
C ALA A 75 -10.66 17.74 -17.30
N LEU A 76 -9.48 17.86 -17.92
CA LEU A 76 -8.20 18.05 -17.22
C LEU A 76 -8.22 19.16 -16.14
N PRO A 77 -8.79 20.36 -16.38
CA PRO A 77 -8.87 21.41 -15.35
C PRO A 77 -9.72 21.03 -14.13
N GLY A 78 -10.72 20.16 -14.32
CA GLY A 78 -11.63 19.70 -13.27
C GLY A 78 -11.12 18.50 -12.48
N VAL A 79 -10.14 17.75 -12.99
CA VAL A 79 -9.67 16.50 -12.34
C VAL A 79 -9.23 16.71 -10.89
N LYS A 80 -8.32 17.66 -10.64
CA LYS A 80 -7.79 17.90 -9.30
C LYS A 80 -8.86 18.37 -8.30
N PRO A 81 -9.71 19.38 -8.60
CA PRO A 81 -10.78 19.77 -7.69
C PRO A 81 -11.80 18.65 -7.46
N THR A 82 -12.16 17.87 -8.49
CA THR A 82 -13.06 16.72 -8.36
C THR A 82 -12.50 15.67 -7.40
N ILE A 83 -11.24 15.23 -7.60
CA ILE A 83 -10.60 14.26 -6.70
C ILE A 83 -10.52 14.81 -5.27
N ARG A 84 -10.12 16.07 -5.10
CA ARG A 84 -10.05 16.70 -3.78
C ARG A 84 -11.40 16.74 -3.08
N SER A 85 -12.47 17.09 -3.81
CA SER A 85 -13.83 17.14 -3.27
C SER A 85 -14.26 15.75 -2.77
N ALA A 86 -14.10 14.73 -3.60
CA ALA A 86 -14.44 13.35 -3.25
C ALA A 86 -13.64 12.84 -2.04
N LEU A 87 -12.32 13.09 -2.01
CA LEU A 87 -11.45 12.75 -0.87
C LEU A 87 -11.89 13.47 0.42
N CYS A 88 -12.24 14.76 0.34
CA CYS A 88 -12.75 15.49 1.49
C CYS A 88 -14.07 14.92 2.00
N GLY A 89 -14.95 14.47 1.11
CA GLY A 89 -16.18 13.76 1.47
C GLY A 89 -15.93 12.44 2.23
N MET A 90 -14.74 11.85 2.06
CA MET A 90 -14.28 10.66 2.79
C MET A 90 -13.49 10.97 4.08
N GLY A 91 -13.34 12.25 4.44
CA GLY A 91 -12.53 12.69 5.59
C GLY A 91 -11.02 12.78 5.32
N LEU A 92 -10.59 12.68 4.05
CA LEU A 92 -9.18 12.78 3.63
C LEU A 92 -8.86 14.21 3.20
N HIS A 93 -8.39 15.02 4.15
CA HIS A 93 -8.20 16.47 3.97
C HIS A 93 -6.76 16.91 3.74
N GLY A 94 -5.82 15.97 3.70
CA GLY A 94 -4.40 16.29 3.59
C GLY A 94 -3.96 16.79 2.20
N PRO A 95 -2.65 17.04 2.04
CA PRO A 95 -2.09 17.48 0.77
C PRO A 95 -2.34 16.45 -0.34
N LEU A 96 -2.85 16.92 -1.49
CA LEU A 96 -3.10 16.09 -2.67
C LEU A 96 -2.00 16.29 -3.72
N ARG A 97 -1.31 15.20 -4.07
CA ARG A 97 -0.36 15.14 -5.20
C ARG A 97 -0.86 14.13 -6.23
N ILE A 98 -0.84 14.51 -7.50
CA ILE A 98 -1.30 13.67 -8.61
C ILE A 98 -0.14 13.50 -9.58
N TYR A 99 0.19 12.25 -9.88
CA TYR A 99 1.23 11.81 -10.79
C TYR A 99 0.59 11.03 -11.92
N ALA A 100 0.69 11.56 -13.14
CA ALA A 100 0.17 10.94 -14.35
C ALA A 100 1.34 10.35 -15.16
N TYR A 101 1.20 9.09 -15.56
CA TYR A 101 2.18 8.33 -16.34
C TYR A 101 1.57 8.01 -17.69
N GLY A 102 2.17 8.53 -18.75
CA GLY A 102 1.66 8.36 -20.10
C GLY A 102 2.77 8.24 -21.14
N ASP A 103 2.40 8.16 -22.41
CA ASP A 103 3.37 8.01 -23.49
C ASP A 103 4.10 9.33 -23.86
N GLU A 104 5.07 9.23 -24.77
CA GLU A 104 5.77 10.40 -25.30
C GLU A 104 4.87 11.33 -26.13
N SER A 105 3.72 10.85 -26.63
CA SER A 105 2.83 11.64 -27.49
C SER A 105 2.11 12.78 -26.76
N LEU A 106 2.06 12.73 -25.42
CA LEU A 106 1.48 13.78 -24.58
C LEU A 106 2.55 14.69 -23.93
N LEU A 107 3.82 14.55 -24.30
CA LEU A 107 4.91 15.38 -23.78
C LEU A 107 4.70 16.88 -24.06
N ASP A 108 4.17 17.21 -25.23
CA ASP A 108 3.81 18.58 -25.62
C ASP A 108 2.69 19.17 -24.74
N LYS A 109 1.87 18.32 -24.12
CA LYS A 109 0.80 18.69 -23.20
C LYS A 109 1.25 18.77 -21.74
N ARG A 110 2.52 18.51 -21.41
CA ARG A 110 3.04 18.56 -20.03
C ARG A 110 2.71 19.86 -19.30
N ASP A 111 2.73 20.99 -20.01
CA ASP A 111 2.38 22.30 -19.46
C ASP A 111 0.89 22.42 -19.09
N VAL A 112 0.01 21.73 -19.83
CA VAL A 112 -1.42 21.67 -19.56
C VAL A 112 -1.66 20.84 -18.29
N PHE A 113 -1.02 19.68 -18.16
CA PHE A 113 -1.04 18.89 -16.92
C PHE A 113 -0.53 19.68 -15.72
N ARG A 114 0.62 20.39 -15.87
CA ARG A 114 1.16 21.22 -14.80
C ARG A 114 0.19 22.31 -14.37
N LYS A 115 -0.47 22.99 -15.31
CA LYS A 115 -1.49 24.01 -15.02
C LYS A 115 -2.71 23.42 -14.31
N ALA A 116 -3.09 22.18 -14.61
CA ALA A 116 -4.11 21.43 -13.89
C ALA A 116 -3.63 20.91 -12.51
N GLY A 117 -2.37 21.15 -12.14
CA GLY A 117 -1.79 20.72 -10.88
C GLY A 117 -1.47 19.23 -10.82
N ILE A 118 -1.23 18.61 -11.98
CA ILE A 118 -0.87 17.21 -12.19
C ILE A 118 0.59 17.14 -12.69
N SER A 119 1.40 16.29 -12.07
CA SER A 119 2.77 16.04 -12.51
C SER A 119 2.77 14.93 -13.55
N TYR A 120 3.16 15.25 -14.79
CA TYR A 120 3.21 14.27 -15.88
C TYR A 120 4.62 13.68 -16.04
N PHE A 121 4.68 12.35 -16.13
CA PHE A 121 5.85 11.56 -16.43
C PHE A 121 5.60 10.69 -17.66
N VAL A 122 6.67 10.46 -18.42
CA VAL A 122 6.63 9.55 -19.56
C VAL A 122 6.93 8.16 -19.05
N GLU A 123 6.06 7.21 -19.37
CA GLU A 123 6.22 5.78 -19.12
C GLU A 123 7.11 5.19 -20.22
N ARG A 124 8.32 4.78 -19.83
CA ARG A 124 9.32 4.16 -20.71
C ARG A 124 9.05 2.67 -20.82
N ALA A 125 9.24 2.12 -22.01
CA ALA A 125 9.03 0.70 -22.32
C ALA A 125 10.12 -0.22 -21.74
N GLN A 126 10.39 -0.16 -20.44
CA GLN A 126 11.23 -1.12 -19.74
C GLN A 126 10.38 -2.24 -19.13
N ASP A 127 11.03 -3.31 -18.65
CA ASP A 127 10.37 -4.50 -18.06
C ASP A 127 9.46 -4.17 -16.86
N TYR A 128 9.60 -2.98 -16.28
CA TYR A 128 8.71 -2.41 -15.27
C TYR A 128 8.21 -1.05 -15.76
N GLY A 129 6.91 -0.79 -15.63
CA GLY A 129 6.36 0.54 -15.90
C GLY A 129 6.87 1.55 -14.87
N ASP A 130 7.14 2.78 -15.32
CA ASP A 130 7.70 3.84 -14.47
C ASP A 130 6.78 4.18 -13.28
N MET A 131 5.46 3.99 -13.44
CA MET A 131 4.50 4.15 -12.36
C MET A 131 4.72 3.10 -11.27
N GLU A 132 4.85 1.82 -11.65
CA GLU A 132 5.07 0.71 -10.73
C GLU A 132 6.39 0.89 -9.97
N LEU A 133 7.45 1.30 -10.67
CA LEU A 133 8.74 1.62 -10.06
C LEU A 133 8.63 2.77 -9.06
N GLU A 134 7.93 3.86 -9.40
CA GLU A 134 7.75 4.97 -8.47
C GLU A 134 6.99 4.53 -7.21
N VAL A 135 5.93 3.73 -7.35
CA VAL A 135 5.18 3.21 -6.19
C VAL A 135 6.06 2.33 -5.31
N ILE A 136 6.92 1.50 -5.90
CA ILE A 136 7.89 0.68 -5.17
C ILE A 136 8.90 1.56 -4.41
N LEU A 137 9.52 2.51 -5.11
CA LEU A 137 10.48 3.44 -4.51
C LEU A 137 9.84 4.27 -3.40
N PHE A 138 8.56 4.63 -3.56
CA PHE A 138 7.80 5.31 -2.54
C PHE A 138 7.59 4.44 -1.29
N ALA A 139 7.24 3.16 -1.47
CA ALA A 139 7.05 2.20 -0.38
C ALA A 139 8.32 2.01 0.49
N GLU A 140 9.50 2.22 -0.11
CA GLU A 140 10.77 2.23 0.61
C GLU A 140 11.00 3.54 1.40
N GLN A 141 10.65 4.68 0.80
CA GLN A 141 10.88 6.01 1.37
C GLN A 141 9.88 6.41 2.46
N THR A 142 8.69 5.82 2.50
CA THR A 142 7.66 6.15 3.49
C THR A 142 7.77 5.37 4.81
N PHE A 143 8.90 4.73 5.07
CA PHE A 143 9.09 3.98 6.31
C PHE A 143 8.78 4.87 7.54
N GLY A 144 7.70 4.52 8.25
CA GLY A 144 7.26 5.22 9.45
C GLY A 144 6.37 6.45 9.23
N ARG A 145 5.98 6.80 7.99
CA ARG A 145 5.08 7.92 7.70
C ARG A 145 3.85 7.46 6.92
N PRO A 146 2.74 7.17 7.63
CA PRO A 146 1.49 6.78 7.00
C PRO A 146 1.00 7.78 5.93
N ALA A 147 0.40 7.28 4.85
CA ALA A 147 -0.03 8.05 3.69
C ALA A 147 -1.26 7.40 3.03
N ASP A 148 -2.06 8.19 2.31
CA ASP A 148 -3.15 7.66 1.48
C ASP A 148 -2.64 7.49 0.04
N ILE A 149 -2.74 6.29 -0.50
CA ILE A 149 -2.16 5.89 -1.78
C ILE A 149 -3.30 5.47 -2.71
N MET A 150 -3.54 6.26 -3.75
CA MET A 150 -4.56 6.00 -4.74
C MET A 150 -3.93 5.56 -6.07
N VAL A 151 -4.48 4.51 -6.67
CA VAL A 151 -4.02 3.98 -7.96
C VAL A 151 -5.16 3.93 -8.96
N ILE A 152 -4.94 4.53 -10.14
CA ILE A 152 -5.87 4.59 -11.28
C ILE A 152 -5.16 4.10 -12.55
N PRO A 153 -5.69 3.11 -13.27
CA PRO A 153 -6.80 2.25 -12.87
C PRO A 153 -6.36 1.25 -11.79
N LYS A 154 -7.33 0.59 -11.16
CA LYS A 154 -7.11 -0.58 -10.31
C LYS A 154 -6.13 -1.56 -10.99
N PRO A 155 -5.03 -1.96 -10.32
CA PRO A 155 -4.08 -2.90 -10.89
C PRO A 155 -4.63 -4.33 -10.92
N ASP A 156 -4.10 -5.15 -11.81
CA ASP A 156 -4.41 -6.57 -11.90
C ASP A 156 -4.04 -7.27 -10.58
N GLN A 157 -4.87 -8.22 -10.14
CA GLN A 157 -4.72 -8.89 -8.84
C GLN A 157 -3.40 -9.65 -8.69
N ASP A 158 -2.87 -10.17 -9.81
CA ASP A 158 -1.62 -10.93 -9.85
C ASP A 158 -0.40 -10.06 -10.22
N SER A 159 -0.58 -8.74 -10.34
CA SER A 159 0.52 -7.83 -10.66
C SER A 159 1.47 -7.61 -9.48
N GLU A 160 2.74 -7.35 -9.79
CA GLU A 160 3.74 -6.94 -8.81
C GLU A 160 3.31 -5.68 -8.04
N LEU A 161 2.66 -4.74 -8.73
CA LEU A 161 2.08 -3.55 -8.11
C LEU A 161 1.04 -3.90 -7.04
N HIS A 162 0.15 -4.85 -7.30
CA HIS A 162 -0.83 -5.31 -6.31
C HIS A 162 -0.15 -5.90 -5.07
N ARG A 163 0.92 -6.68 -5.24
CA ARG A 163 1.73 -7.22 -4.13
C ARG A 163 2.37 -6.10 -3.29
N VAL A 164 2.92 -5.08 -3.96
CA VAL A 164 3.52 -3.91 -3.29
C VAL A 164 2.48 -3.13 -2.51
N LEU A 165 1.31 -2.88 -3.09
CA LEU A 165 0.20 -2.21 -2.42
C LEU A 165 -0.26 -2.96 -1.17
N LYS A 166 -0.33 -4.30 -1.21
CA LYS A 166 -0.60 -5.13 -0.01
C LYS A 166 0.46 -4.93 1.07
N CYS A 167 1.73 -4.83 0.68
CA CYS A 167 2.81 -4.54 1.62
C CYS A 167 2.71 -3.14 2.22
N MET A 168 2.27 -2.15 1.46
CA MET A 168 2.04 -0.81 1.98
C MET A 168 0.85 -0.77 2.95
N GLN A 169 -0.24 -1.47 2.63
CA GLN A 169 -1.40 -1.55 3.53
C GLN A 169 -1.02 -2.17 4.89
N SER A 170 -0.20 -3.23 4.92
CA SER A 170 0.28 -3.82 6.17
C SER A 170 1.24 -2.93 6.96
N ARG A 171 1.74 -1.85 6.35
CA ARG A 171 2.61 -0.82 6.95
C ARG A 171 1.85 0.46 7.29
N ASP A 172 0.54 0.36 7.52
CA ASP A 172 -0.32 1.47 7.95
C ASP A 172 -0.55 2.55 6.87
N HIS A 173 -0.44 2.19 5.59
CA HIS A 173 -0.91 3.03 4.48
C HIS A 173 -2.38 2.73 4.14
N ASP A 174 -3.14 3.77 3.80
CA ASP A 174 -4.48 3.56 3.24
C ASP A 174 -4.35 3.41 1.74
N VAL A 175 -4.84 2.30 1.19
CA VAL A 175 -4.74 2.02 -0.25
C VAL A 175 -6.13 2.15 -0.88
N LEU A 176 -6.25 3.05 -1.84
CA LEU A 176 -7.47 3.37 -2.57
C LEU A 176 -7.35 2.88 -4.02
N LEU A 177 -8.08 1.83 -4.38
CA LEU A 177 -8.10 1.34 -5.76
C LEU A 177 -9.31 1.89 -6.50
N VAL A 178 -9.05 2.63 -7.57
CA VAL A 178 -10.09 3.32 -8.32
C VAL A 178 -10.16 2.71 -9.71
N ASN A 179 -11.35 2.27 -10.11
CA ASN A 179 -11.56 1.76 -11.47
C ASN A 179 -11.50 2.91 -12.48
N THR A 180 -11.21 2.57 -13.74
CA THR A 180 -11.21 3.51 -14.86
C THR A 180 -12.51 4.31 -14.90
N PRO A 181 -12.48 5.66 -14.78
CA PRO A 181 -13.62 6.51 -15.04
C PRO A 181 -14.04 6.39 -16.51
N VAL A 182 -15.34 6.50 -16.78
CA VAL A 182 -15.91 6.39 -18.12
C VAL A 182 -16.66 7.67 -18.45
N GLY A 183 -16.56 8.14 -19.68
CA GLY A 183 -17.34 9.29 -20.15
C GLY A 183 -16.96 9.69 -21.56
N ASP A 184 -17.97 10.02 -22.37
CA ASP A 184 -17.77 10.46 -23.76
C ASP A 184 -17.51 11.98 -23.84
N SER A 185 -17.77 12.71 -22.76
CA SER A 185 -17.47 14.13 -22.57
C SER A 185 -16.72 14.38 -21.27
N GLY A 186 -16.07 15.54 -21.14
CA GLY A 186 -15.35 15.90 -19.93
C GLY A 186 -16.24 15.91 -18.67
N ASP A 187 -17.47 16.42 -18.75
CA ASP A 187 -18.39 16.46 -17.61
C ASP A 187 -18.79 15.05 -17.15
N GLN A 188 -19.16 14.17 -18.09
CA GLN A 188 -19.48 12.77 -17.76
C GLN A 188 -18.29 12.04 -17.15
N PHE A 189 -17.09 12.30 -17.68
CA PHE A 189 -15.86 11.74 -17.14
C PHE A 189 -15.60 12.22 -15.70
N LEU A 190 -15.82 13.50 -15.41
CA LEU A 190 -15.64 14.06 -14.07
C LEU A 190 -16.67 13.51 -13.07
N GLU A 191 -17.94 13.36 -13.48
CA GLU A 191 -18.97 12.70 -12.66
C GLU A 191 -18.60 11.24 -12.38
N SER A 192 -18.14 10.50 -13.40
CA SER A 192 -17.67 9.12 -13.22
C SER A 192 -16.44 9.05 -12.33
N LEU A 193 -15.52 10.01 -12.41
CA LEU A 193 -14.32 10.09 -11.59
C LEU A 193 -14.68 10.38 -10.14
N GLU A 194 -15.57 11.33 -9.88
CA GLU A 194 -16.06 11.65 -8.52
C GLU A 194 -16.66 10.41 -7.86
N SER A 195 -17.56 9.73 -8.57
CA SER A 195 -18.20 8.50 -8.11
C SER A 195 -17.19 7.37 -7.84
N ALA A 196 -16.22 7.19 -8.73
CA ALA A 196 -15.19 6.16 -8.59
C ALA A 196 -14.23 6.44 -7.43
N VAL A 197 -13.92 7.71 -7.14
CA VAL A 197 -13.07 8.12 -6.02
C VAL A 197 -13.80 8.03 -4.69
N ALA A 198 -15.09 8.40 -4.65
CA ALA A 198 -15.91 8.35 -3.43
C ALA A 198 -16.21 6.92 -2.96
N CYS A 199 -16.10 5.92 -3.85
CA CYS A 199 -16.29 4.51 -3.53
C CYS A 199 -15.10 3.68 -4.05
N PRO A 200 -13.88 3.90 -3.51
CA PRO A 200 -12.72 3.13 -3.92
C PRO A 200 -12.90 1.69 -3.42
N ARG A 201 -12.42 0.73 -4.21
CA ARG A 201 -12.47 -0.67 -3.80
C ARG A 201 -11.28 -0.99 -2.90
N GLY A 202 -11.50 -1.82 -1.88
CA GLY A 202 -10.41 -2.42 -1.13
C GLY A 202 -9.56 -3.36 -2.00
N LEU A 203 -8.35 -3.66 -1.54
CA LEU A 203 -7.42 -4.58 -2.22
C LEU A 203 -8.03 -5.97 -2.45
N ASP A 204 -8.86 -6.47 -1.52
CA ASP A 204 -9.48 -7.79 -1.60
C ASP A 204 -10.88 -7.79 -2.27
N GLY A 205 -11.25 -6.67 -2.91
CA GLY A 205 -12.49 -6.58 -3.70
C GLY A 205 -13.75 -6.27 -2.89
N GLU A 206 -13.64 -6.16 -1.56
CA GLU A 206 -14.72 -5.67 -0.72
C GLU A 206 -14.92 -4.17 -0.99
N ALA A 207 -16.18 -3.80 -1.23
CA ALA A 207 -16.62 -2.41 -1.28
C ALA A 207 -16.87 -1.93 0.15
N GLU A 208 -15.85 -2.03 1.01
CA GLU A 208 -15.89 -1.32 2.28
C GLU A 208 -15.28 0.06 2.03
N PRO A 209 -16.10 1.13 2.01
CA PRO A 209 -15.55 2.46 1.86
C PRO A 209 -14.60 2.71 3.03
N ILE A 210 -13.39 3.18 2.72
CA ILE A 210 -12.48 3.69 3.76
C ILE A 210 -13.11 4.97 4.28
N THR A 211 -13.96 4.84 5.30
CA THR A 211 -14.52 5.94 6.06
C THR A 211 -13.62 6.14 7.28
N LYS A 212 -12.79 7.18 7.22
CA LYS A 212 -12.17 7.67 8.46
C LYS A 212 -13.25 8.40 9.25
N PRO A 213 -13.23 8.34 10.60
CA PRO A 213 -14.14 9.13 11.42
C PRO A 213 -14.07 10.61 11.00
N GLU A 214 -15.20 11.33 11.14
CA GLU A 214 -15.25 12.77 10.86
C GLU A 214 -14.05 13.46 11.53
N CYS A 215 -13.14 13.97 10.72
CA CYS A 215 -12.00 14.68 11.23
C CYS A 215 -12.50 15.99 11.86
N ALA A 216 -12.09 16.29 13.08
CA ALA A 216 -12.40 17.54 13.77
C ALA A 216 -11.68 18.78 13.18
N CYS A 217 -11.26 18.71 11.91
CA CYS A 217 -10.68 19.85 11.24
C CYS A 217 -11.79 20.85 10.88
N ASP A 218 -11.97 21.86 11.74
CA ASP A 218 -12.91 22.95 11.55
C ASP A 218 -12.84 23.50 10.11
N TYR A 219 -14.00 23.57 9.46
CA TYR A 219 -14.21 24.29 8.21
C TYR A 219 -14.04 25.79 8.48
N SER A 220 -12.84 26.30 8.23
CA SER A 220 -12.51 27.73 8.28
C SER A 220 -12.08 28.22 6.91
#